data_AF-A0A377BQV2-F1
#
_entry.id   AF-A0A377BQV2-F1
#
_cell.length_a   1.000
_cell.length_b   1.000
_cell.length_c   1.000
_cell.angle_alpha   90.00
_cell.angle_beta   90.00
_cell.angle_gamma   90.00
#
_symmetry.space_group_name_H-M   'P 1'
#
loop_
_entity.id
_entity.type
_entity.pdbx_description
1 polymer ?
#
loop_
_entity_poly.entity_id
_entity_poly.type
_entity_poly.pdbx_seq_one_letter_code
_entity_poly.pdbx_strand_id
1 'polypeptide(L)' 'MKLTTAYTPAGQLQRQHLNSLQYDRDYTWNDNGELIRISSPRQTRSYSYSTTGRLTGVHTTAAESGYPHPVCHRPGR' A
#
# COMPACT_ATOMS: atom_id res chain seq x y z
N MET A 1 -19.66 11.84 -11.20
CA MET A 1 -18.82 10.96 -10.35
C MET A 1 -17.66 10.50 -11.23
N LYS A 2 -16.40 10.74 -10.86
CA LYS A 2 -15.25 10.41 -11.73
C LYS A 2 -14.23 9.58 -10.96
N LEU A 3 -14.29 8.27 -11.13
CA LEU A 3 -13.24 7.35 -10.72
C LEU A 3 -12.15 7.39 -11.80
N THR A 4 -10.93 7.78 -11.43
CA THR A 4 -9.79 7.73 -12.35
C THR A 4 -8.86 6.61 -11.92
N THR A 5 -8.75 5.59 -12.75
CA THR A 5 -7.92 4.42 -12.51
C THR A 5 -6.70 4.50 -13.42
N ALA A 6 -5.50 4.49 -12.84
CA ALA A 6 -4.25 4.41 -13.57
C ALA A 6 -3.72 2.98 -13.53
N TYR A 7 -3.24 2.49 -14.67
CA TYR A 7 -2.63 1.19 -14.82
C TYR A 7 -1.15 1.34 -15.20
N THR A 8 -0.31 0.40 -14.76
CA THR A 8 1.07 0.27 -15.24
C THR A 8 1.06 -0.19 -16.70
N PRO A 9 2.18 -0.03 -17.44
CA PRO A 9 2.30 -0.58 -18.80
C PRO A 9 2.09 -2.10 -18.86
N ALA A 10 2.33 -2.81 -17.75
CA ALA A 10 2.07 -4.24 -17.61
C ALA A 10 0.58 -4.57 -17.30
N GLY A 11 -0.30 -3.57 -17.25
CA GLY A 11 -1.73 -3.73 -16.99
C GLY A 11 -2.12 -3.86 -15.52
N GLN A 12 -1.21 -3.60 -14.58
CA GLN A 12 -1.49 -3.69 -13.15
C GLN A 12 -2.07 -2.37 -12.63
N LEU A 13 -3.02 -2.44 -11.69
CA LEU A 13 -3.59 -1.25 -11.07
C LEU A 13 -2.50 -0.47 -10.31
N GLN A 14 -2.22 0.77 -10.68
CA GLN A 14 -1.19 1.59 -10.04
C GLN A 14 -1.78 2.62 -9.08
N ARG A 15 -2.87 3.29 -9.48
CA ARG A 15 -3.54 4.30 -8.65
C ARG A 15 -5.03 4.28 -8.89
N GLN A 16 -5.79 4.50 -7.82
CA GLN A 16 -7.22 4.71 -7.88
C GLN A 16 -7.57 6.04 -7.21
N HIS A 17 -7.94 7.03 -8.02
CA HIS A 17 -8.43 8.31 -7.54
C HIS A 17 -9.96 8.26 -7.35
N LEU A 18 -10.37 8.17 -6.09
CA LEU A 18 -11.77 8.21 -5.65
C LEU A 18 -12.24 9.67 -5.50
N ASN A 19 -13.56 9.89 -5.41
CA ASN A 19 -14.22 11.22 -5.40
C ASN A 19 -13.64 12.26 -4.41
N SER A 20 -12.77 11.86 -3.47
CA SER A 20 -11.98 12.74 -2.62
C SER A 20 -10.55 12.19 -2.50
N LEU A 21 -9.55 13.08 -2.52
CA LEU A 21 -8.14 12.75 -2.38
C LEU A 21 -7.84 11.91 -1.12
N GLN A 22 -8.64 12.07 -0.06
CA GLN A 22 -8.52 11.29 1.19
C GLN A 22 -8.73 9.78 1.00
N TYR A 23 -9.37 9.38 -0.10
CA TYR A 23 -9.61 8.00 -0.46
C TYR A 23 -8.78 7.55 -1.67
N ASP A 24 -7.88 8.39 -2.17
CA ASP A 24 -6.93 7.95 -3.19
C ASP A 24 -6.14 6.75 -2.67
N ARG A 25 -5.90 5.79 -3.55
CA ARG A 25 -5.14 4.59 -3.25
C ARG A 25 -4.03 4.41 -4.26
N ASP A 26 -2.80 4.39 -3.79
CA ASP A 26 -1.65 3.96 -4.55
C ASP A 26 -1.41 2.46 -4.30
N TYR A 27 -1.18 1.72 -5.38
CA TYR A 27 -0.93 0.28 -5.36
C TYR A 27 0.52 0.04 -5.79
N THR A 28 1.24 -0.76 -5.02
CA THR A 28 2.63 -1.13 -5.30
C THR A 28 2.73 -2.63 -5.45
N TRP A 29 3.32 -3.05 -6.56
CA TRP A 29 3.56 -4.43 -6.90
C TRP A 29 5.05 -4.72 -6.79
N ASN A 30 5.40 -5.96 -6.46
CA ASN A 30 6.79 -6.42 -6.59
C ASN A 30 7.09 -6.87 -8.03
N ASP A 31 8.35 -7.22 -8.29
CA ASP A 31 8.80 -7.67 -9.61
C ASP A 31 8.15 -8.98 -10.08
N ASN A 32 7.66 -9.81 -9.15
CA ASN A 32 6.89 -11.02 -9.44
C ASN A 32 5.44 -10.74 -9.84
N GLY A 33 5.01 -9.47 -9.76
CA GLY A 33 3.65 -9.05 -10.06
C GLY A 33 2.65 -9.26 -8.93
N GLU A 34 3.13 -9.37 -7.70
CA GLU A 34 2.31 -9.53 -6.48
C GLU A 34 2.10 -8.18 -5.80
N LEU A 35 0.88 -7.93 -5.31
CA LEU A 35 0.53 -6.67 -4.69
C LEU A 35 1.09 -6.59 -3.27
N ILE A 36 2.19 -5.88 -3.07
CA ILE A 36 2.86 -5.79 -1.76
C ILE A 36 2.34 -4.64 -0.89
N ARG A 37 1.71 -3.61 -1.47
CA ARG A 37 1.24 -2.45 -0.71
C ARG A 37 0.06 -1.74 -1.36
N ILE A 38 -0.89 -1.33 -0.53
CA ILE A 38 -1.93 -0.35 -0.85
C ILE A 38 -1.77 0.81 0.12
N SER A 39 -1.48 2.00 -0.38
CA SER A 39 -1.31 3.21 0.42
C SER A 39 -2.46 4.16 0.16
N SER A 40 -3.09 4.64 1.21
CA SER A 40 -4.05 5.74 1.17
C SER A 40 -3.66 6.78 2.21
N PRO A 41 -4.12 8.03 2.09
CA PRO A 41 -3.81 9.08 3.07
C PRO A 41 -4.21 8.74 4.51
N ARG A 42 -5.12 7.80 4.71
CA ARG A 42 -5.64 7.38 6.02
C ARG A 42 -5.13 6.03 6.48
N GLN A 43 -4.57 5.22 5.58
CA GLN A 43 -4.20 3.84 5.89
C GLN A 43 -3.24 3.31 4.84
N THR A 44 -2.20 2.63 5.31
CA THR A 44 -1.38 1.74 4.49
C THR A 44 -1.66 0.30 4.86
N ARG A 45 -1.83 -0.54 3.84
CA ARG A 45 -1.95 -2.00 3.99
C ARG A 45 -0.84 -2.66 3.20
N SER A 46 -0.04 -3.47 3.88
CA SER A 46 1.09 -4.21 3.32
C SER A 46 0.80 -5.70 3.35
N TYR A 47 1.27 -6.40 2.32
CA TYR A 47 1.04 -7.82 2.12
C TYR A 47 2.39 -8.53 2.02
N SER A 48 2.49 -9.67 2.69
CA SER A 48 3.65 -10.55 2.66
C SER A 48 3.28 -11.84 1.97
N TYR A 49 4.13 -12.30 1.06
CA TYR A 49 3.95 -13.54 0.31
C TYR A 49 5.08 -14.51 0.60
N SER A 50 4.80 -15.82 0.50
CA SER A 50 5.83 -16.86 0.46
C SER A 50 6.58 -16.83 -0.88
N THR A 51 7.67 -17.59 -0.97
CA THR A 51 8.42 -17.79 -2.23
C THR A 51 7.59 -18.42 -3.35
N THR A 52 6.49 -19.09 -3.01
CA THR A 52 5.54 -19.69 -3.96
C THR A 52 4.37 -18.76 -4.32
N GLY A 53 4.39 -17.52 -3.82
CA GLY A 53 3.38 -16.50 -4.05
C GLY A 53 2.08 -16.67 -3.27
N ARG A 54 2.10 -17.43 -2.18
CA ARG A 54 0.96 -17.56 -1.27
C ARG A 54 1.01 -16.43 -0.24
N LEU A 55 -0.11 -15.74 -0.04
CA LEU A 55 -0.21 -14.71 0.99
C LEU A 55 0.03 -15.32 2.38
N THR A 56 1.02 -14.81 3.11
CA THR A 56 1.43 -15.28 4.44
C THR A 56 1.13 -14.26 5.55
N GLY A 57 1.03 -12.98 5.22
CA GLY A 57 0.82 -11.93 6.22
C GLY A 57 0.15 -10.70 5.63
N VAL A 58 -0.66 -10.03 6.47
CA VAL A 58 -1.28 -8.75 6.14
C VAL A 58 -1.08 -7.80 7.29
N HIS A 59 -0.35 -6.72 7.06
CA HIS A 59 -0.12 -5.66 8.03
C HIS A 59 -0.90 -4.43 7.61
N THR A 60 -1.69 -3.88 8.53
CA THR A 60 -2.46 -2.66 8.26
C THR A 60 -2.06 -1.62 9.27
N THR A 61 -1.52 -0.50 8.78
CA THR A 61 -1.13 0.65 9.58
C THR A 61 -2.07 1.78 9.22
N ALA A 62 -2.90 2.21 10.17
CA ALA A 62 -3.63 3.45 9.99
C ALA A 62 -2.61 4.60 9.92
N ALA A 63 -2.83 5.56 9.03
CA ALA A 63 -2.10 6.81 9.11
C ALA A 63 -2.60 7.49 10.38
N GLU A 64 -1.82 7.40 11.45
CA GLU A 64 -2.08 8.16 12.67
C GLU A 64 -2.29 9.62 12.26
N SER A 65 -3.40 10.22 12.72
CA SER A 65 -3.67 11.63 12.53
C SER A 65 -2.44 12.45 12.95
N GLY A 66 -1.70 12.97 11.97
CA GLY A 66 -0.93 14.21 12.08
C GLY A 66 0.14 14.31 13.17
N TYR A 67 0.85 13.24 13.56
CA TYR A 67 2.09 13.39 14.34
C TYR A 67 3.21 12.52 13.75
N PRO A 68 4.44 13.06 13.61
CA PRO A 68 5.58 12.28 13.13
C PRO A 68 5.92 11.21 14.17
N HIS A 69 5.77 9.95 13.76
CA HIS A 69 6.25 8.77 14.47
C HIS A 69 7.73 8.96 14.83
N PRO A 70 8.17 8.82 16.11
CA PRO A 70 9.58 8.56 16.33
C PRO A 70 9.86 7.16 15.76
N VAL A 71 10.86 7.14 14.89
CA VAL A 71 11.62 5.96 14.46
C VAL A 71 11.68 4.92 15.57
N CYS A 72 11.27 3.68 15.28
CA CYS A 72 11.60 2.54 16.12
C CYS A 72 13.13 2.43 16.15
N HIS A 73 13.77 3.02 17.16
CA HIS A 73 15.10 2.59 17.56
C HIS A 73 14.94 1.14 18.02
N ARG A 74 15.43 0.19 17.22
CA ARG A 74 15.82 -1.12 17.73
C ARG A 74 17.20 -0.92 18.39
N PRO A 75 17.33 -0.82 19.72
CA PRO A 75 18.64 -0.95 20.32
C PRO A 75 19.07 -2.41 20.12
N GLY A 76 20.30 -2.58 19.67
CA GLY A 76 20.85 -3.88 19.33
C GLY A 76 21.02 -4.83 20.50
N ARG A 77 21.47 -6.03 20.11
CA ARG A 77 21.91 -7.19 20.87
C ARG A 77 20.82 -8.17 21.31
#